data_AF-A0A961WW17-F1
#
_entry.id   AF-A0A961WW17-F1
#
_cell.length_a   1.000
_cell.length_b   1.000
_cell.length_c   1.000
_cell.angle_alpha   90.00
_cell.angle_beta   90.00
_cell.angle_gamma   90.00
#
_symmetry.space_group_name_H-M   'P 1'
#
loop_
_entity.id
_entity.type
_entity.pdbx_description
1 polymer ?
#
loop_
_entity_poly.entity_id
_entity_poly.type
_entity_poly.pdbx_seq_one_letter_code
_entity_poly.pdbx_strand_id
1 'polypeptide(L)'
;RLEEARAMLEEKALELEQMRTRLVQSEADADSRRIELVAKQTALENLNDQVGDYSRSSSQIRDEVEKARDEARENQKQLKAEQRNSAQLQAQLNRTQKQLSELEASLSKRERDLSRLRESSGSEDRINSELTAQIVEEKSRTVELEAKLAQATLQMEALLSDASNDNVQKAMESLNSEKQRLENELAATAAENARMKAMLDSASRVRTEDWDTERRENAVLRERMNDLAAQVTAMTSALEGDSSRISAILASAPKASRSQERKAAEKTAGPRTLADRIRALQETARQNKTG
;
A
#
# COMPACT_ATOMS: atom_id res chain seq x y z
N ARG A 1 61.01 90.14 91.98
CA ARG A 1 59.77 89.53 92.50
C ARG A 1 58.55 89.81 91.63
N LEU A 2 58.08 91.06 91.46
CA LEU A 2 56.90 91.32 90.59
C LEU A 2 57.19 91.16 89.09
N GLU A 3 58.35 91.63 88.60
CA GLU A 3 58.71 91.48 87.18
C GLU A 3 59.00 90.02 86.78
N GLU A 4 59.64 89.23 87.66
CA GLU A 4 59.85 87.79 87.44
C GLU A 4 58.53 87.01 87.36
N ALA A 5 57.53 87.40 88.17
CA ALA A 5 56.20 86.80 88.13
C ALA A 5 55.45 87.17 86.83
N ARG A 6 55.64 88.39 86.30
CA ARG A 6 55.10 88.81 85.00
C ARG A 6 55.73 88.03 83.85
N ALA A 7 57.05 87.90 83.83
CA ALA A 7 57.76 87.11 82.83
C ALA A 7 57.32 85.63 82.82
N MET A 8 57.15 85.00 84.00
CA MET A 8 56.63 83.63 84.10
C MET A 8 55.18 83.52 83.61
N LEU A 9 54.33 84.53 83.88
CA LEU A 9 52.95 84.54 83.38
C LEU A 9 52.90 84.68 81.86
N GLU A 10 53.75 85.50 81.26
CA GLU A 10 53.88 85.62 79.80
C GLU A 10 54.38 84.33 79.16
N GLU A 11 55.38 83.67 79.75
CA GLU A 11 55.88 82.36 79.30
C GLU A 11 54.78 81.29 79.36
N LYS A 12 54.01 81.23 80.46
CA LYS A 12 52.86 80.32 80.57
C LYS A 12 51.73 80.66 79.61
N ALA A 13 51.47 81.93 79.34
CA ALA A 13 50.49 82.34 78.33
C ALA A 13 50.92 81.87 76.93
N LEU A 14 52.21 82.01 76.59
CA LEU A 14 52.77 81.55 75.32
C LEU A 14 52.73 80.02 75.20
N GLU A 15 53.08 79.28 76.26
CA GLU A 15 52.95 77.82 76.32
C GLU A 15 51.48 77.38 76.12
N LEU A 16 50.52 78.05 76.76
CA LEU A 16 49.09 77.76 76.60
C LEU A 16 48.61 78.03 75.18
N GLU A 17 49.08 79.11 74.54
CA GLU A 17 48.76 79.42 73.15
C GLU A 17 49.37 78.38 72.18
N GLN A 18 50.60 77.93 72.42
CA GLN A 18 51.22 76.83 71.66
C GLN A 18 50.48 75.50 71.85
N MET A 19 50.05 75.19 73.07
CA MET A 19 49.25 73.98 73.33
C MET A 19 47.88 74.07 72.67
N ARG A 20 47.26 75.26 72.68
CA ARG A 20 45.98 75.50 72.00
C ARG A 20 46.10 75.35 70.48
N THR A 21 47.14 75.90 69.87
CA THR A 21 47.38 75.75 68.42
C THR A 21 47.64 74.29 68.03
N ARG A 22 48.43 73.55 68.81
CA ARG A 22 48.62 72.10 68.60
C ARG A 22 47.34 71.30 68.75
N LEU A 23 46.50 71.64 69.74
CA LEU A 23 45.21 71.00 69.94
C LEU A 23 44.30 71.23 68.73
N VAL A 24 44.17 72.48 68.26
CA VAL A 24 43.37 72.83 67.08
C VAL A 24 43.89 72.11 65.82
N GLN A 25 45.20 72.00 65.64
CA GLN A 25 45.79 71.23 64.53
C GLN A 25 45.45 69.75 64.64
N SER A 26 45.58 69.14 65.82
CA SER A 26 45.22 67.74 66.04
C SER A 26 43.72 67.47 65.87
N GLU A 27 42.86 68.42 66.25
CA GLU A 27 41.42 68.35 66.03
C GLU A 27 41.10 68.40 64.53
N ALA A 28 41.72 69.33 63.79
CA ALA A 28 41.57 69.42 62.34
C ALA A 28 42.05 68.14 61.62
N ASP A 29 43.18 67.57 62.05
CA ASP A 29 43.69 66.30 61.51
C ASP A 29 42.75 65.13 61.84
N ALA A 30 42.16 65.10 63.04
CA ALA A 30 41.20 64.08 63.44
C ALA A 30 39.90 64.18 62.63
N ASP A 31 39.39 65.39 62.41
CA ASP A 31 38.21 65.65 61.59
C ASP A 31 38.46 65.27 60.13
N SER A 32 39.63 65.60 59.57
CA SER A 32 40.03 65.20 58.22
C SER A 32 40.04 63.67 58.07
N ARG A 33 40.67 62.96 59.00
CA ARG A 33 40.67 61.48 59.02
C ARG A 33 39.25 60.91 59.17
N ARG A 34 38.40 61.55 59.95
CA ARG A 34 37.00 61.13 60.13
C ARG A 34 36.23 61.26 58.81
N ILE A 35 36.41 62.36 58.09
CA ILE A 35 35.81 62.57 56.76
C ILE A 35 36.29 61.49 55.78
N GLU A 36 37.59 61.20 55.75
CA GLU A 36 38.14 60.13 54.89
C GLU A 36 37.59 58.74 55.23
N LEU A 37 37.46 58.43 56.53
CA LEU A 37 36.90 57.15 56.96
C LEU A 37 35.44 57.01 56.52
N VAL A 38 34.63 58.06 56.67
CA VAL A 38 33.24 58.06 56.19
C VAL A 38 33.20 57.92 54.67
N ALA A 39 34.05 58.63 53.92
CA ALA A 39 34.12 58.50 52.47
C ALA A 39 34.52 57.08 52.02
N LYS A 40 35.50 56.46 52.70
CA LYS A 40 35.91 55.07 52.44
C LYS A 40 34.81 54.09 52.81
N GLN A 41 34.08 54.32 53.90
CA GLN A 41 32.95 53.48 54.29
C GLN A 41 31.84 53.53 53.24
N THR A 42 31.46 54.72 52.76
CA THR A 42 30.49 54.85 51.66
C THR A 42 30.99 54.17 50.38
N ALA A 43 32.29 54.27 50.07
CA ALA A 43 32.86 53.57 48.93
C ALA A 43 32.82 52.04 49.09
N LEU A 44 33.05 51.51 50.30
CA LEU A 44 32.93 50.08 50.62
C LEU A 44 31.48 49.61 50.54
N GLU A 45 30.52 50.39 51.04
CA GLU A 45 29.08 50.11 50.92
C GLU A 45 28.67 50.03 49.45
N ASN A 46 29.05 51.01 48.63
CA ASN A 46 28.79 51.00 47.18
C ASN A 46 29.42 49.79 46.48
N LEU A 47 30.66 49.42 46.83
CA LEU A 47 31.32 48.25 46.25
C LEU A 47 30.63 46.95 46.68
N ASN A 48 30.16 46.87 47.92
CA ASN A 48 29.42 45.72 48.43
C ASN A 48 28.07 45.56 47.70
N ASP A 49 27.37 46.66 47.44
CA ASP A 49 26.13 46.64 46.65
C ASP A 49 26.40 46.17 45.22
N GLN A 50 27.46 46.67 44.57
CA GLN A 50 27.87 46.19 43.24
C GLN A 50 28.20 44.70 43.23
N VAL A 51 28.94 44.20 44.23
CA VAL A 51 29.23 42.77 44.36
C VAL A 51 27.94 41.95 44.54
N GLY A 52 26.98 42.47 45.32
CA GLY A 52 25.65 41.89 45.47
C GLY A 52 24.90 41.78 44.13
N ASP A 53 24.90 42.85 43.34
CA ASP A 53 24.25 42.88 42.04
C ASP A 53 24.95 41.97 41.01
N TYR A 54 26.29 41.94 40.97
CA TYR A 54 27.03 41.00 40.13
C TYR A 54 26.79 39.55 40.54
N SER A 55 26.69 39.25 41.84
CA SER A 55 26.37 37.91 42.34
C SER A 55 24.97 37.47 41.89
N ARG A 56 23.97 38.36 42.01
CA ARG A 56 22.60 38.10 41.53
C ARG A 56 22.56 37.87 40.03
N SER A 57 23.20 38.75 39.24
CA SER A 57 23.30 38.62 37.79
C SER A 57 24.01 37.31 37.39
N SER A 58 25.10 36.94 38.07
CA SER A 58 25.81 35.68 37.84
C SER A 58 24.95 34.46 38.18
N SER A 59 24.10 34.53 39.20
CA SER A 59 23.12 33.47 39.50
C SER A 59 22.07 33.37 38.40
N GLN A 60 21.49 34.50 37.99
CA GLN A 60 20.48 34.53 36.92
C GLN A 60 21.01 33.99 35.60
N ILE A 61 22.21 34.39 35.18
CA ILE A 61 22.87 33.88 33.96
C ILE A 61 23.11 32.37 34.08
N ARG A 62 23.49 31.87 35.26
CA ARG A 62 23.67 30.42 35.47
C ARG A 62 22.35 29.67 35.30
N ASP A 63 21.26 30.16 35.88
CA ASP A 63 19.94 29.56 35.75
C ASP A 63 19.44 29.59 34.29
N GLU A 64 19.68 30.68 33.58
CA GLU A 64 19.35 30.80 32.15
C GLU A 64 20.17 29.82 31.28
N VAL A 65 21.47 29.68 31.55
CA VAL A 65 22.33 28.71 30.86
C VAL A 65 21.89 27.27 31.13
N GLU A 66 21.45 26.97 32.35
CA GLU A 66 20.93 25.65 32.69
C GLU A 66 19.63 25.35 31.95
N LYS A 67 18.68 26.28 31.94
CA LYS A 67 17.43 26.17 31.16
C LYS A 67 17.71 25.97 29.67
N ALA A 68 18.59 26.79 29.08
CA ALA A 68 18.96 26.68 27.68
C ALA A 68 19.63 25.33 27.36
N ARG A 69 20.41 24.77 28.29
CA ARG A 69 21.02 23.44 28.13
C ARG A 69 19.99 22.32 28.17
N ASP A 70 19.00 22.40 29.05
CA ASP A 70 17.94 21.40 29.12
C ASP A 70 17.01 21.48 27.91
N GLU A 71 16.67 22.67 27.44
CA GLU A 71 15.96 22.88 26.18
C GLU A 71 16.75 22.33 24.98
N ALA A 72 18.06 22.59 24.90
CA ALA A 72 18.91 22.04 23.85
C ALA A 72 18.95 20.50 23.86
N ARG A 73 18.98 19.89 25.06
CA ARG A 73 18.92 18.42 25.22
C ARG A 73 17.59 17.86 24.76
N GLU A 74 16.48 18.53 25.09
CA GLU A 74 15.15 18.09 24.67
C GLU A 74 14.97 18.22 23.16
N ASN A 75 15.36 19.36 22.57
CA ASN A 75 15.38 19.55 21.12
C ASN A 75 16.25 18.51 20.41
N GLN A 76 17.39 18.12 20.99
CA GLN A 76 18.24 17.07 20.43
C GLN A 76 17.55 15.69 20.47
N LYS A 77 16.80 15.38 21.53
CA LYS A 77 16.02 14.12 21.59
C LYS A 77 14.91 14.12 20.56
N GLN A 78 14.18 15.22 20.41
CA GLN A 78 13.11 15.37 19.41
C GLN A 78 13.67 15.24 17.99
N LEU A 79 14.79 15.91 17.69
CA LEU A 79 15.47 15.79 16.40
C LEU A 79 15.87 14.34 16.10
N LYS A 80 16.41 13.62 17.08
CA LYS A 80 16.76 12.18 16.90
C LYS A 80 15.52 11.31 16.70
N ALA A 81 14.42 11.60 17.39
CA ALA A 81 13.16 10.87 17.19
C ALA A 81 12.59 11.13 15.79
N GLU A 82 12.59 12.38 15.33
CA GLU A 82 12.15 12.75 13.99
C GLU A 82 13.04 12.14 12.90
N GLN A 83 14.36 12.15 13.08
CA GLN A 83 15.29 11.48 12.17
C GLN A 83 15.03 9.96 12.07
N ARG A 84 14.72 9.30 13.19
CA ARG A 84 14.34 7.88 13.19
C ARG A 84 13.02 7.65 12.46
N ASN A 85 12.03 8.49 12.70
CA ASN A 85 10.73 8.42 12.01
C ASN A 85 10.90 8.63 10.51
N SER A 86 11.70 9.61 10.09
CA SER A 86 12.04 9.85 8.68
C SER A 86 12.74 8.66 8.05
N ALA A 87 13.72 8.06 8.74
CA ALA A 87 14.42 6.87 8.25
C ALA A 87 13.47 5.66 8.11
N GLN A 88 12.54 5.48 9.05
CA GLN A 88 11.52 4.43 8.99
C GLN A 88 10.56 4.65 7.82
N LEU A 89 10.08 5.89 7.60
CA LEU A 89 9.24 6.25 6.46
C LEU A 89 9.96 6.03 5.13
N GLN A 90 11.25 6.38 5.05
CA GLN A 90 12.05 6.16 3.85
C GLN A 90 12.27 4.66 3.58
N ALA A 91 12.46 3.84 4.62
CA ALA A 91 12.54 2.39 4.47
C ALA A 91 11.20 1.79 4.00
N GLN A 92 10.07 2.29 4.51
CA GLN A 92 8.73 1.89 4.04
C GLN A 92 8.50 2.29 2.59
N LEU A 93 8.86 3.52 2.20
CA LEU A 93 8.79 4.00 0.83
C LEU A 93 9.60 3.11 -0.13
N ASN A 94 10.84 2.79 0.22
CA ASN A 94 11.67 1.91 -0.59
C ASN A 94 11.07 0.50 -0.71
N ARG A 95 10.45 0.00 0.36
CA ARG A 95 9.77 -1.31 0.35
C ARG A 95 8.54 -1.29 -0.55
N THR A 96 7.69 -0.26 -0.47
CA THR A 96 6.49 -0.15 -1.32
C THR A 96 6.86 0.09 -2.78
N GLN A 97 7.90 0.89 -3.05
CA GLN A 97 8.44 1.05 -4.40
C GLN A 97 8.95 -0.28 -4.98
N LYS A 98 9.66 -1.07 -4.18
CA LYS A 98 10.09 -2.41 -4.61
C LYS A 98 8.88 -3.31 -4.91
N GLN A 99 7.88 -3.32 -4.03
CA GLN A 99 6.65 -4.09 -4.25
C GLN A 99 5.90 -3.65 -5.52
N LEU A 100 5.82 -2.34 -5.80
CA LEU A 100 5.24 -1.81 -7.03
C LEU A 100 6.01 -2.31 -8.25
N SER A 101 7.35 -2.23 -8.25
CA SER A 101 8.16 -2.73 -9.37
C SER A 101 8.02 -4.24 -9.61
N GLU A 102 7.86 -5.03 -8.54
CA GLU A 102 7.61 -6.48 -8.64
C GLU A 102 6.21 -6.77 -9.21
N LEU A 103 5.20 -6.01 -8.79
CA LEU A 103 3.83 -6.11 -9.31
C LEU A 103 3.76 -5.67 -10.77
N GLU A 104 4.42 -4.58 -11.16
CA GLU A 104 4.53 -4.12 -12.54
C GLU A 104 5.20 -5.18 -13.43
N ALA A 105 6.30 -5.79 -12.96
CA ALA A 105 6.95 -6.87 -13.68
C ALA A 105 6.04 -8.11 -13.83
N SER A 106 5.27 -8.45 -12.80
CA SER A 106 4.30 -9.55 -12.85
C SER A 106 3.14 -9.25 -13.80
N LEU A 107 2.64 -8.03 -13.80
CA LEU A 107 1.57 -7.58 -14.68
C LEU A 107 2.04 -7.59 -16.14
N SER A 108 3.25 -7.09 -16.43
CA SER A 108 3.84 -7.14 -17.76
C SER A 108 4.06 -8.57 -18.27
N LYS A 109 4.38 -9.53 -17.38
CA LYS A 109 4.42 -10.96 -17.75
C LYS A 109 3.03 -11.48 -18.10
N ARG A 110 2.03 -11.21 -17.26
CA ARG A 110 0.63 -11.61 -17.52
C ARG A 110 0.07 -11.00 -18.79
N GLU A 111 0.38 -9.75 -19.09
CA GLU A 111 -0.02 -9.10 -20.35
C GLU A 111 0.59 -9.79 -21.56
N ARG A 112 1.87 -10.19 -21.47
CA ARG A 112 2.54 -10.97 -22.52
C ARG A 112 1.93 -12.35 -22.67
N ASP A 113 1.62 -13.03 -21.57
CA ASP A 113 1.00 -14.36 -21.59
C ASP A 113 -0.43 -14.30 -22.16
N LEU A 114 -1.23 -13.30 -21.78
CA LEU A 114 -2.56 -13.05 -22.36
C LEU A 114 -2.49 -12.72 -23.85
N SER A 115 -1.48 -11.96 -24.27
CA SER A 115 -1.27 -11.66 -25.70
C SER A 115 -0.96 -12.93 -26.48
N ARG A 116 -0.10 -13.81 -25.93
CA ARG A 116 0.22 -15.11 -26.53
C ARG A 116 -0.99 -16.04 -26.58
N LEU A 117 -1.79 -16.09 -25.51
CA LEU A 117 -3.00 -16.92 -25.47
C LEU A 117 -4.06 -16.45 -26.47
N ARG A 118 -4.19 -15.13 -26.66
CA ARG A 118 -5.06 -14.56 -27.71
C ARG A 118 -4.58 -14.92 -29.11
N GLU A 119 -3.28 -14.88 -29.34
CA GLU A 119 -2.70 -15.27 -30.63
C GLU A 119 -2.86 -16.77 -30.90
N SER A 120 -2.64 -17.62 -29.89
CA SER A 120 -2.87 -19.07 -30.00
C SER A 120 -4.35 -19.40 -30.21
N SER A 121 -5.26 -18.80 -29.44
CA SER A 121 -6.71 -18.98 -29.63
C SER A 121 -7.16 -18.51 -31.01
N GLY A 122 -6.64 -17.38 -31.50
CA GLY A 122 -6.94 -16.90 -32.86
C GLY A 122 -6.42 -17.85 -33.94
N SER A 123 -5.26 -18.49 -33.73
CA SER A 123 -4.75 -19.53 -34.61
C SER A 123 -5.60 -20.80 -34.55
N GLU A 124 -6.02 -21.23 -33.37
CA GLU A 124 -6.91 -22.39 -33.19
C GLU A 124 -8.27 -22.16 -33.85
N ASP A 125 -8.86 -20.97 -33.72
CA ASP A 125 -10.12 -20.64 -34.37
C ASP A 125 -9.99 -20.63 -35.90
N ARG A 126 -8.86 -20.15 -36.43
CA ARG A 126 -8.54 -20.27 -37.87
C ARG A 126 -8.45 -21.72 -38.30
N ILE A 127 -7.69 -22.54 -37.59
CA ILE A 127 -7.55 -23.98 -37.87
C ILE A 127 -8.91 -24.68 -37.82
N ASN A 128 -9.71 -24.40 -36.79
CA ASN A 128 -11.07 -24.95 -36.66
C ASN A 128 -11.99 -24.51 -37.81
N SER A 129 -11.89 -23.25 -38.25
CA SER A 129 -12.67 -22.75 -39.39
C SER A 129 -12.28 -23.44 -40.71
N GLU A 130 -10.98 -23.70 -40.92
CA GLU A 130 -10.45 -24.37 -42.10
C GLU A 130 -10.85 -25.85 -42.11
N LEU A 131 -10.71 -26.55 -40.98
CA LEU A 131 -11.24 -27.92 -40.79
C LEU A 131 -12.75 -27.99 -41.04
N THR A 132 -13.51 -27.01 -40.55
CA THR A 132 -14.96 -26.96 -40.78
C THR A 132 -15.28 -26.79 -42.27
N ALA A 133 -14.55 -25.92 -42.97
CA ALA A 133 -14.71 -25.75 -44.42
C ALA A 133 -14.37 -27.03 -45.19
N GLN A 134 -13.29 -27.73 -44.83
CA GLN A 134 -12.92 -29.02 -45.42
C GLN A 134 -13.99 -30.08 -45.17
N ILE A 135 -14.56 -30.16 -43.97
CA ILE A 135 -15.66 -31.10 -43.66
C ILE A 135 -16.89 -30.79 -44.52
N VAL A 136 -17.21 -29.51 -44.74
CA VAL A 136 -18.35 -29.12 -45.61
C VAL A 136 -18.07 -29.51 -47.06
N GLU A 137 -16.86 -29.26 -47.56
CA GLU A 137 -16.46 -29.62 -48.91
C GLU A 137 -16.49 -31.15 -49.10
N GLU A 138 -15.89 -31.92 -48.20
CA GLU A 138 -15.92 -33.38 -48.26
C GLU A 138 -17.36 -33.92 -48.17
N LYS A 139 -18.21 -33.32 -47.34
CA LYS A 139 -19.64 -33.67 -47.32
C LYS A 139 -20.33 -33.41 -48.65
N SER A 140 -20.07 -32.27 -49.30
CA SER A 140 -20.63 -32.02 -50.64
C SER A 140 -20.16 -33.05 -51.67
N ARG A 141 -18.88 -33.43 -51.64
CA ARG A 141 -18.33 -34.49 -52.51
C ARG A 141 -19.01 -35.83 -52.26
N THR A 142 -19.23 -36.20 -51.00
CA THR A 142 -19.96 -37.44 -50.66
C THR A 142 -21.38 -37.43 -51.21
N VAL A 143 -22.11 -36.31 -51.08
CA VAL A 143 -23.47 -36.17 -51.62
C VAL A 143 -23.48 -36.25 -53.16
N GLU A 144 -22.50 -35.63 -53.83
CA GLU A 144 -22.36 -35.73 -55.28
C GLU A 144 -22.06 -37.16 -55.75
N LEU A 145 -21.19 -37.88 -55.03
CA LEU A 145 -20.88 -39.28 -55.32
C LEU A 145 -22.09 -40.18 -55.07
N GLU A 146 -22.82 -39.97 -53.97
CA GLU A 146 -24.08 -40.66 -53.68
C GLU A 146 -25.13 -40.41 -54.79
N ALA A 147 -25.26 -39.18 -55.26
CA ALA A 147 -26.18 -38.83 -56.35
C ALA A 147 -25.77 -39.51 -57.68
N LYS A 148 -24.47 -39.54 -58.01
CA LYS A 148 -23.94 -40.26 -59.17
C LYS A 148 -24.17 -41.76 -59.06
N LEU A 149 -23.99 -42.35 -57.88
CA LEU A 149 -24.29 -43.75 -57.60
C LEU A 149 -25.77 -44.06 -57.80
N ALA A 150 -26.67 -43.23 -57.27
CA ALA A 150 -28.11 -43.37 -57.47
C ALA A 150 -28.50 -43.26 -58.95
N GLN A 151 -27.92 -42.31 -59.68
CA GLN A 151 -28.15 -42.13 -61.12
C GLN A 151 -27.64 -43.33 -61.93
N ALA A 152 -26.44 -43.84 -61.65
CA ALA A 152 -25.89 -45.03 -62.28
C ALA A 152 -26.74 -46.27 -61.97
N THR A 153 -27.28 -46.38 -60.76
CA THR A 153 -28.19 -47.47 -60.37
C THR A 153 -29.51 -47.42 -61.16
N LEU A 154 -30.09 -46.23 -61.36
CA LEU A 154 -31.28 -46.05 -62.21
C LEU A 154 -31.00 -46.35 -63.70
N GLN A 155 -29.83 -45.96 -64.21
CA GLN A 155 -29.40 -46.31 -65.57
C GLN A 155 -29.22 -47.82 -65.73
N MET A 156 -28.69 -48.50 -64.71
CA MET A 156 -28.57 -49.96 -64.67
C MET A 156 -29.94 -50.64 -64.72
N GLU A 157 -30.91 -50.16 -63.93
CA GLU A 157 -32.29 -50.67 -63.95
C GLU A 157 -32.97 -50.46 -65.31
N ALA A 158 -32.73 -49.32 -65.96
CA ALA A 158 -33.23 -49.03 -67.30
C ALA A 158 -32.58 -49.92 -68.39
N LEU A 159 -31.25 -50.12 -68.34
CA LEU A 159 -30.55 -50.97 -69.31
C LEU A 159 -30.85 -52.46 -69.13
N LEU A 160 -31.04 -52.91 -67.88
CA LEU A 160 -31.53 -54.26 -67.56
C LEU A 160 -32.94 -54.51 -68.12
N SER A 161 -33.73 -53.45 -68.29
CA SER A 161 -35.06 -53.52 -68.90
C SER A 161 -35.03 -53.56 -70.45
N ASP A 162 -33.93 -53.20 -71.12
CA ASP A 162 -33.96 -52.87 -72.56
C ASP A 162 -33.36 -53.93 -73.51
N ALA A 163 -32.26 -54.66 -73.24
CA ALA A 163 -31.82 -55.71 -74.19
C ALA A 163 -30.69 -56.68 -73.75
N SER A 164 -30.83 -57.94 -74.16
CA SER A 164 -29.80 -58.91 -74.63
C SER A 164 -28.67 -59.38 -73.67
N ASN A 165 -28.74 -60.67 -73.31
CA ASN A 165 -28.05 -61.35 -72.19
C ASN A 165 -26.50 -61.31 -72.16
N ASP A 166 -25.79 -61.19 -73.30
CA ASP A 166 -24.34 -61.51 -73.36
C ASP A 166 -23.43 -60.28 -73.28
N ASN A 167 -23.82 -59.15 -73.89
CA ASN A 167 -23.11 -57.87 -73.73
C ASN A 167 -23.45 -57.19 -72.39
N VAL A 168 -24.64 -57.46 -71.86
CA VAL A 168 -25.07 -57.03 -70.52
C VAL A 168 -24.17 -57.60 -69.43
N GLN A 169 -23.69 -58.83 -69.59
CA GLN A 169 -22.91 -59.50 -68.55
C GLN A 169 -21.49 -58.91 -68.40
N LYS A 170 -20.79 -58.61 -69.50
CA LYS A 170 -19.48 -57.91 -69.45
C LYS A 170 -19.58 -56.46 -68.98
N ALA A 171 -20.63 -55.75 -69.40
CA ALA A 171 -20.89 -54.39 -68.93
C ALA A 171 -21.21 -54.38 -67.42
N MET A 172 -22.03 -55.34 -66.96
CA MET A 172 -22.32 -55.56 -65.54
C MET A 172 -21.06 -55.82 -64.73
N GLU A 173 -20.14 -56.66 -65.21
CA GLU A 173 -18.95 -57.03 -64.45
C GLU A 173 -17.99 -55.85 -64.28
N SER A 174 -17.78 -55.06 -65.36
CA SER A 174 -17.01 -53.81 -65.29
C SER A 174 -17.69 -52.79 -64.37
N LEU A 175 -19.02 -52.63 -64.46
CA LEU A 175 -19.77 -51.65 -63.68
C LEU A 175 -19.86 -52.02 -62.19
N ASN A 176 -19.97 -53.32 -61.89
CA ASN A 176 -19.98 -53.82 -60.51
C ASN A 176 -18.61 -53.61 -59.85
N SER A 177 -17.51 -53.76 -60.61
CA SER A 177 -16.17 -53.43 -60.11
C SER A 177 -16.01 -51.93 -59.80
N GLU A 178 -16.62 -51.06 -60.60
CA GLU A 178 -16.60 -49.61 -60.40
C GLU A 178 -17.50 -49.17 -59.24
N LYS A 179 -18.69 -49.77 -59.10
CA LYS A 179 -19.56 -49.60 -57.92
C LYS A 179 -18.84 -50.01 -56.64
N GLN A 180 -18.17 -51.16 -56.64
CA GLN A 180 -17.47 -51.65 -55.46
C GLN A 180 -16.27 -50.78 -55.08
N ARG A 181 -15.59 -50.18 -56.08
CA ARG A 181 -14.55 -49.18 -55.85
C ARG A 181 -15.12 -47.90 -55.22
N LEU A 182 -16.24 -47.39 -55.73
CA LEU A 182 -16.91 -46.20 -55.19
C LEU A 182 -17.46 -46.45 -53.78
N GLU A 183 -18.02 -47.63 -53.51
CA GLU A 183 -18.48 -48.02 -52.16
C GLU A 183 -17.30 -48.07 -51.17
N ASN A 184 -16.13 -48.57 -51.58
CA ASN A 184 -14.94 -48.58 -50.73
C ASN A 184 -14.41 -47.16 -50.46
N GLU A 185 -14.47 -46.27 -51.44
CA GLU A 185 -14.04 -44.86 -51.31
C GLU A 185 -15.01 -44.07 -50.41
N LEU A 186 -16.32 -44.35 -50.51
CA LEU A 186 -17.35 -43.83 -49.62
C LEU A 186 -17.16 -44.32 -48.18
N ALA A 187 -16.85 -45.61 -47.99
CA ALA A 187 -16.58 -46.16 -46.66
C ALA A 187 -15.32 -45.54 -46.03
N ALA A 188 -14.26 -45.31 -46.81
CA ALA A 188 -13.04 -44.67 -46.34
C ALA A 188 -13.27 -43.21 -45.91
N THR A 189 -13.96 -42.43 -46.73
CA THR A 189 -14.29 -41.02 -46.44
C THR A 189 -15.27 -40.86 -45.26
N ALA A 190 -16.22 -41.78 -45.12
CA ALA A 190 -17.11 -41.84 -43.96
C ALA A 190 -16.35 -42.12 -42.65
N ALA A 191 -15.38 -43.02 -42.67
CA ALA A 191 -14.54 -43.33 -41.51
C ALA A 191 -13.65 -42.14 -41.10
N GLU A 192 -13.14 -41.39 -42.08
CA GLU A 192 -12.34 -40.19 -41.83
C GLU A 192 -13.18 -39.04 -41.25
N ASN A 193 -14.39 -38.84 -41.78
CA ASN A 193 -15.36 -37.91 -41.20
C ASN A 193 -15.72 -38.25 -39.75
N ALA A 194 -15.89 -39.54 -39.43
CA ALA A 194 -16.17 -39.98 -38.06
C ALA A 194 -15.00 -39.68 -37.11
N ARG A 195 -13.76 -39.87 -37.56
CA ARG A 195 -12.55 -39.51 -36.79
C ARG A 195 -12.44 -38.01 -36.53
N MET A 196 -12.64 -37.19 -37.56
CA MET A 196 -12.55 -35.73 -37.42
C MET A 196 -13.62 -35.19 -36.48
N LYS A 197 -14.83 -35.74 -36.53
CA LYS A 197 -15.92 -35.37 -35.62
C LYS A 197 -15.61 -35.72 -34.16
N ALA A 198 -15.01 -36.88 -33.91
CA ALA A 198 -14.60 -37.28 -32.57
C ALA A 198 -13.48 -36.38 -31.99
N MET A 199 -12.54 -35.91 -32.83
CA MET A 199 -11.53 -34.94 -32.44
C MET A 199 -12.13 -33.56 -32.10
N LEU A 200 -13.15 -33.12 -32.83
CA LEU A 200 -13.83 -31.86 -32.54
C LEU A 200 -14.59 -31.92 -31.19
N ASP A 201 -15.29 -33.02 -30.95
CA ASP A 201 -16.03 -33.23 -29.70
C ASP A 201 -15.09 -33.28 -28.49
N SER A 202 -13.91 -33.91 -28.61
CA SER A 202 -12.93 -33.92 -27.52
C SER A 202 -12.34 -32.54 -27.25
N ALA A 203 -11.99 -31.78 -28.29
CA ALA A 203 -11.50 -30.41 -28.17
C ALA A 203 -12.53 -29.47 -27.51
N SER A 204 -13.82 -29.65 -27.82
CA SER A 204 -14.90 -28.85 -27.24
C SER A 204 -15.08 -29.09 -25.72
N ARG A 205 -14.86 -30.33 -25.25
CA ARG A 205 -14.99 -30.69 -23.83
C ARG A 205 -13.89 -30.08 -22.98
N VAL A 206 -12.64 -30.16 -23.45
CA VAL A 206 -11.47 -29.56 -22.76
C VAL A 206 -11.68 -28.06 -22.56
N ARG A 207 -12.14 -27.35 -23.60
CA ARG A 207 -12.44 -25.91 -23.53
C ARG A 207 -13.49 -25.56 -22.46
N THR A 208 -14.47 -26.43 -22.25
CA THR A 208 -15.53 -26.20 -21.26
C THR A 208 -15.01 -26.37 -19.83
N GLU A 209 -14.14 -27.36 -19.60
CA GLU A 209 -13.52 -27.60 -18.29
C GLU A 209 -12.60 -26.44 -17.86
N ASP A 210 -11.83 -25.86 -18.80
CA ASP A 210 -10.96 -24.70 -18.54
C ASP A 210 -11.77 -23.44 -18.16
N TRP A 211 -12.95 -23.25 -18.74
CA TRP A 211 -13.83 -22.14 -18.39
C TRP A 211 -14.40 -22.25 -16.97
N ASP A 212 -14.69 -23.47 -16.53
CA ASP A 212 -15.20 -23.73 -15.19
C ASP A 212 -14.12 -23.55 -14.11
N THR A 213 -12.86 -23.89 -14.42
CA THR A 213 -11.73 -23.66 -13.50
C THR A 213 -11.45 -22.15 -13.36
N GLU A 214 -11.37 -21.40 -14.46
CA GLU A 214 -11.18 -19.95 -14.42
C GLU A 214 -12.28 -19.23 -13.65
N ARG A 215 -13.55 -19.64 -13.81
CA ARG A 215 -14.67 -19.08 -13.04
C ARG A 215 -14.53 -19.30 -11.53
N ARG A 216 -14.10 -20.50 -11.12
CA ARG A 216 -13.86 -20.81 -9.70
C ARG A 216 -12.72 -19.99 -9.14
N GLU A 217 -11.62 -19.87 -9.87
CA GLU A 217 -10.47 -19.06 -9.46
C GLU A 217 -10.81 -17.57 -9.39
N ASN A 218 -11.57 -17.05 -10.36
CA ASN A 218 -12.04 -15.66 -10.37
C ASN A 218 -12.94 -15.37 -9.16
N ALA A 219 -13.80 -16.31 -8.77
CA ALA A 219 -14.62 -16.19 -7.56
C ALA A 219 -13.75 -16.10 -6.29
N VAL A 220 -12.72 -16.95 -6.17
CA VAL A 220 -11.75 -16.90 -5.05
C VAL A 220 -10.98 -15.58 -5.04
N LEU A 221 -10.55 -15.07 -6.20
CA LEU A 221 -9.84 -13.80 -6.29
C LEU A 221 -10.72 -12.63 -5.85
N ARG A 222 -12.00 -12.62 -6.26
CA ARG A 222 -12.98 -11.61 -5.81
C ARG A 222 -13.22 -11.66 -4.31
N GLU A 223 -13.23 -12.85 -3.71
CA GLU A 223 -13.34 -12.99 -2.26
C GLU A 223 -12.14 -12.35 -1.55
N ARG A 224 -10.91 -12.67 -1.99
CA ARG A 224 -9.65 -12.12 -1.43
C ARG A 224 -9.54 -10.60 -1.62
N MET A 225 -9.93 -10.06 -2.78
CA MET A 225 -9.97 -8.60 -2.99
C MET A 225 -10.96 -7.93 -2.04
N ASN A 226 -12.13 -8.53 -1.83
CA ASN A 226 -13.11 -8.01 -0.89
C ASN A 226 -12.61 -8.05 0.55
N ASP A 227 -11.85 -9.08 0.95
CA ASP A 227 -11.23 -9.14 2.28
C ASP A 227 -10.13 -8.08 2.46
N LEU A 228 -9.28 -7.89 1.45
CA LEU A 228 -8.24 -6.86 1.48
C LEU A 228 -8.84 -5.46 1.54
N ALA A 229 -9.86 -5.19 0.71
CA ALA A 229 -10.59 -3.93 0.73
C ALA A 229 -11.23 -3.67 2.09
N ALA A 230 -11.77 -4.72 2.75
CA ALA A 230 -12.31 -4.59 4.09
C ALA A 230 -11.24 -4.21 5.12
N GLN A 231 -10.07 -4.85 5.06
CA GLN A 231 -8.95 -4.56 5.96
C GLN A 231 -8.38 -3.15 5.79
N VAL A 232 -8.13 -2.72 4.54
CA VAL A 232 -7.65 -1.37 4.25
C VAL A 232 -8.65 -0.33 4.74
N THR A 233 -9.93 -0.53 4.43
CA THR A 233 -11.01 0.39 4.85
C THR A 233 -11.15 0.45 6.38
N ALA A 234 -11.03 -0.68 7.07
CA ALA A 234 -11.03 -0.74 8.54
C ALA A 234 -9.81 -0.01 9.13
N MET A 235 -8.62 -0.19 8.55
CA MET A 235 -7.40 0.50 8.96
C MET A 235 -7.49 2.01 8.76
N THR A 236 -7.99 2.47 7.60
CA THR A 236 -8.20 3.89 7.30
C THR A 236 -9.22 4.50 8.26
N SER A 237 -10.34 3.82 8.51
CA SER A 237 -11.33 4.27 9.50
C SER A 237 -10.74 4.35 10.91
N ALA A 238 -9.84 3.44 11.29
CA ALA A 238 -9.16 3.49 12.59
C ALA A 238 -8.15 4.65 12.70
N LEU A 239 -7.53 5.07 11.59
CA LEU A 239 -6.61 6.22 11.54
C LEU A 239 -7.37 7.56 11.52
N GLU A 240 -8.48 7.65 10.80
CA GLU A 240 -9.29 8.87 10.67
C GLU A 240 -10.23 9.13 11.88
N GLY A 241 -10.46 8.11 12.71
CA GLY A 241 -11.32 8.21 13.89
C GLY A 241 -12.81 8.32 13.56
N ASP A 242 -13.61 8.72 14.56
CA ASP A 242 -15.08 8.74 14.45
C ASP A 242 -15.62 9.78 13.44
N SER A 243 -14.78 10.74 13.03
CA SER A 243 -15.07 11.73 11.97
C SER A 243 -14.89 11.22 10.54
N SER A 244 -14.47 9.96 10.34
CA SER A 244 -14.26 9.40 8.99
C SER A 244 -15.56 9.34 8.17
N ARG A 245 -15.50 9.71 6.88
CA ARG A 245 -16.59 9.49 5.91
C ARG A 245 -16.96 8.01 5.78
N ILE A 246 -16.01 7.10 6.04
CA ILE A 246 -16.22 5.65 6.02
C ILE A 246 -17.18 5.24 7.12
N SER A 247 -17.06 5.80 8.32
CA SER A 247 -17.97 5.55 9.44
C SER A 247 -19.41 5.98 9.12
N ALA A 248 -19.58 7.13 8.45
CA ALA A 248 -20.89 7.60 7.98
C ALA A 248 -21.49 6.67 6.91
N ILE A 249 -20.69 6.22 5.94
CA ILE A 249 -21.12 5.26 4.91
C ILE A 249 -21.50 3.92 5.53
N LEU A 250 -20.69 3.40 6.46
CA LEU A 250 -20.98 2.14 7.18
C LEU A 250 -22.23 2.23 8.06
N ALA A 251 -22.55 3.41 8.60
CA ALA A 251 -23.77 3.65 9.36
C ALA A 251 -25.01 3.69 8.44
N SER A 252 -24.87 4.23 7.23
CA SER A 252 -25.93 4.26 6.21
C SER A 252 -26.13 2.93 5.46
N ALA A 253 -25.10 2.07 5.43
CA ALA A 253 -25.17 0.78 4.75
C ALA A 253 -26.16 -0.16 5.47
N PRO A 254 -27.03 -0.88 4.73
CA PRO A 254 -27.99 -1.80 5.33
C PRO A 254 -27.25 -2.81 6.22
N LYS A 255 -27.67 -2.91 7.49
CA LYS A 255 -27.21 -3.97 8.38
C LYS A 255 -28.04 -5.21 8.06
N ALA A 256 -27.40 -6.29 7.61
CA ALA A 256 -28.07 -7.58 7.55
C ALA A 256 -28.59 -7.89 8.97
N SER A 257 -29.91 -7.92 9.15
CA SER A 257 -30.51 -8.07 10.46
C SER A 257 -30.22 -9.47 11.00
N ARG A 258 -29.38 -9.56 12.03
CA ARG A 258 -29.06 -10.80 12.78
C ARG A 258 -30.29 -11.48 13.44
N SER A 259 -31.51 -10.98 13.24
CA SER A 259 -32.73 -11.39 13.92
C SER A 259 -33.59 -12.44 13.20
N GLN A 260 -33.28 -12.88 11.98
CA GLN A 260 -34.04 -13.95 11.30
C GLN A 260 -33.24 -15.21 10.89
N GLU A 261 -31.92 -15.25 11.11
CA GLU A 261 -31.07 -16.33 10.57
C GLU A 261 -30.68 -17.43 11.56
N ARG A 262 -31.18 -17.42 12.81
CA ARG A 262 -30.89 -18.52 13.76
C ARG A 262 -31.64 -19.83 13.45
N LYS A 263 -32.46 -19.90 12.41
CA LYS A 263 -33.14 -21.15 11.98
C LYS A 263 -32.82 -21.64 10.57
N ALA A 264 -31.97 -20.97 9.80
CA ALA A 264 -31.59 -21.36 8.43
C ALA A 264 -30.07 -21.56 8.26
N ALA A 265 -29.38 -21.88 9.35
CA ALA A 265 -27.92 -21.84 9.48
C ALA A 265 -27.15 -22.95 8.75
N GLU A 266 -27.65 -23.51 7.63
CA GLU A 266 -26.90 -24.57 6.95
C GLU A 266 -26.86 -24.52 5.41
N LYS A 267 -27.64 -23.70 4.70
CA LYS A 267 -27.61 -23.76 3.22
C LYS A 267 -27.58 -22.48 2.39
N THR A 268 -27.75 -21.29 2.95
CA THR A 268 -27.63 -20.05 2.16
C THR A 268 -27.11 -18.90 3.01
N ALA A 269 -25.85 -18.99 3.45
CA ALA A 269 -25.14 -17.78 3.85
C ALA A 269 -24.92 -16.94 2.58
N GLY A 270 -25.81 -15.98 2.35
CA GLY A 270 -25.61 -14.97 1.31
C GLY A 270 -24.21 -14.35 1.47
N PRO A 271 -23.53 -14.01 0.37
CA PRO A 271 -22.14 -13.55 0.42
C PRO A 271 -22.03 -12.37 1.37
N ARG A 272 -21.24 -12.55 2.44
CA ARG A 272 -20.98 -11.51 3.45
C ARG A 272 -20.58 -10.23 2.73
N THR A 273 -21.40 -9.19 2.87
CA THR A 273 -21.17 -7.92 2.20
C THR A 273 -19.86 -7.30 2.69
N LEU A 274 -19.27 -6.44 1.87
CA LEU A 274 -18.03 -5.73 2.22
C LEU A 274 -18.21 -4.93 3.53
N ALA A 275 -19.37 -4.30 3.71
CA ALA A 275 -19.72 -3.54 4.92
C ALA A 275 -19.76 -4.42 6.18
N ASP A 276 -20.28 -5.65 6.07
CA ASP A 276 -20.34 -6.58 7.21
C ASP A 276 -18.95 -7.06 7.62
N ARG A 277 -18.06 -7.29 6.65
CA ARG A 277 -16.65 -7.63 6.92
C ARG A 277 -15.90 -6.48 7.60
N ILE A 278 -16.10 -5.24 7.14
CA ILE A 278 -15.49 -4.05 7.76
C ILE A 278 -15.95 -3.89 9.22
N ARG A 279 -17.26 -4.01 9.48
CA ARG A 279 -17.80 -3.94 10.86
C ARG A 279 -17.22 -5.02 11.76
N ALA A 280 -17.11 -6.26 11.27
CA ALA A 280 -16.53 -7.37 12.03
C ALA A 280 -15.05 -7.10 12.39
N LEU A 281 -14.26 -6.55 11.47
CA LEU A 281 -12.87 -6.18 11.71
C LEU A 281 -12.74 -4.99 12.69
N GLN A 282 -13.66 -4.03 12.64
CA GLN A 282 -13.69 -2.93 13.61
C GLN A 282 -14.07 -3.42 15.02
N GLU A 283 -15.01 -4.37 15.14
CA GLU A 283 -15.39 -4.99 16.40
C GLU A 283 -14.20 -5.73 17.03
N THR A 284 -13.47 -6.55 16.26
CA THR A 284 -12.28 -7.27 16.75
C THR A 284 -11.15 -6.32 17.12
N ALA A 285 -10.90 -5.27 16.33
CA ALA A 285 -9.90 -4.25 16.66
C ALA A 285 -10.23 -3.46 17.93
N ARG A 286 -11.53 -3.24 18.22
CA ARG A 286 -11.99 -2.60 19.46
C ARG A 286 -11.85 -3.52 20.67
N GLN A 287 -12.20 -4.80 20.52
CA GLN A 287 -12.02 -5.81 21.57
C GLN A 287 -10.54 -5.98 21.96
N ASN A 288 -9.63 -6.00 20.98
CA ASN A 288 -8.19 -6.09 21.24
C ASN A 288 -7.58 -4.82 21.86
N LYS A 289 -8.26 -3.68 21.86
CA LYS A 289 -7.81 -2.44 22.54
C LYS A 289 -8.32 -2.32 23.98
N THR A 290 -9.28 -3.15 24.39
CA THR A 290 -9.95 -3.06 25.71
C THR A 290 -9.60 -4.21 26.65
N GLY A 291 -8.84 -5.22 26.19
CA GLY A 291 -8.16 -6.22 27.02
C GLY A 291 -6.68 -5.93 27.12
#